data_AF-A0A6J6CEL4-F1
#
_entry.id   AF-A0A6J6CEL4-F1
#
_cell.length_a   1.000
_cell.length_b   1.000
_cell.length_c   1.000
_cell.angle_alpha   90.00
_cell.angle_beta   90.00
_cell.angle_gamma   90.00
#
_symmetry.space_group_name_H-M   'P 1'
#
loop_
_entity.id
_entity.type
_entity.pdbx_description
1 polymer ?
#
loop_
_entity_poly.entity_id
_entity_poly.type
_entity_poly.pdbx_seq_one_letter_code
_entity_poly.pdbx_strand_id
1 'polypeptide(L)'
;MNLGGLVAFILSVVGLVYQFDTIATAPFTFGSGAYTSCFYLITIMNFIHIALTVFISLGNWNRSRLGLYKADHWHVDIVNVWWIWMTVSSLLGAFALSFT
;
A
#
# COMPACT_ATOMS: atom_id res chain seq x y z
N MET A 1 -16.94 5.83 -13.38
CA MET A 1 -16.16 5.85 -12.10
C MET A 1 -14.69 6.23 -12.32
N ASN A 2 -14.37 7.21 -13.18
CA ASN A 2 -12.99 7.35 -13.68
C ASN A 2 -12.05 8.14 -12.76
N LEU A 3 -12.60 9.06 -11.96
CA LEU A 3 -11.80 9.92 -11.08
C LEU A 3 -11.33 9.19 -9.81
N GLY A 4 -12.23 8.45 -9.15
CA GLY A 4 -11.89 7.73 -7.90
C GLY A 4 -10.80 6.69 -8.08
N GLY A 5 -10.85 5.90 -9.17
CA GLY A 5 -9.80 4.93 -9.49
C GLY A 5 -8.44 5.58 -9.81
N LEU A 6 -8.46 6.74 -10.49
CA LEU A 6 -7.24 7.50 -10.77
C LEU A 6 -6.62 8.06 -9.50
N VAL A 7 -7.44 8.63 -8.61
CA VAL A 7 -6.96 9.16 -7.32
C VAL A 7 -6.36 8.04 -6.47
N ALA A 8 -7.03 6.89 -6.38
CA ALA A 8 -6.51 5.73 -5.65
C ALA A 8 -5.16 5.26 -6.21
N PHE A 9 -5.02 5.21 -7.55
CA PHE A 9 -3.75 4.87 -8.19
C PHE A 9 -2.65 5.88 -7.82
N ILE A 10 -2.88 7.19 -7.99
CA ILE A 10 -1.90 8.23 -7.66
C ILE A 10 -1.49 8.14 -6.18
N LEU A 11 -2.46 8.02 -5.26
CA LEU A 11 -2.17 7.92 -3.83
C LEU A 11 -1.34 6.68 -3.48
N SER A 12 -1.61 5.53 -4.11
CA SER A 12 -0.78 4.33 -3.88
C SER A 12 0.65 4.50 -4.40
N VAL A 13 0.85 5.19 -5.54
CA VAL A 13 2.18 5.48 -6.06
C VAL A 13 2.94 6.41 -5.11
N VAL A 14 2.29 7.46 -4.62
CA VAL A 14 2.86 8.37 -3.63
C VAL A 14 3.22 7.62 -2.35
N GLY A 15 2.33 6.76 -1.84
CA GLY A 15 2.61 5.92 -0.68
C GLY A 15 3.81 5.00 -0.87
N LEU A 16 3.99 4.44 -2.07
CA LEU A 16 5.14 3.58 -2.39
C LEU A 16 6.46 4.36 -2.31
N VAL A 17 6.47 5.58 -2.83
CA VAL A 17 7.65 6.47 -2.79
C VAL A 17 8.01 6.83 -1.35
N TYR A 18 7.03 7.23 -0.53
CA TYR A 18 7.28 7.53 0.88
C TYR A 18 7.76 6.32 1.68
N GLN A 19 7.21 5.13 1.41
CA GLN A 19 7.65 3.90 2.04
C GLN A 19 9.10 3.55 1.66
N PHE A 20 9.47 3.76 0.40
CA PHE A 20 10.86 3.60 -0.05
C PHE A 20 11.80 4.60 0.65
N ASP A 21 11.42 5.87 0.69
CA ASP A 21 12.21 6.92 1.33
C ASP A 21 12.42 6.64 2.82
N THR A 22 11.39 6.17 3.53
CA THR A 22 11.46 5.75 4.94
C THR A 22 12.50 4.65 5.17
N ILE A 23 12.59 3.68 4.25
CA ILE A 23 13.56 2.59 4.33
C ILE A 23 14.97 3.10 3.95
N ALA A 24 15.07 3.95 2.93
CA ALA A 24 16.35 4.45 2.41
C ALA A 24 17.03 5.47 3.33
N THR A 25 16.27 6.24 4.09
CA THR A 25 16.76 7.29 4.99
C THR A 25 16.88 6.85 6.45
N ALA A 26 16.55 5.59 6.76
CA ALA A 26 16.66 5.05 8.11
C ALA A 26 18.11 5.15 8.63
N PRO A 27 18.35 5.71 9.84
CA PRO A 27 19.70 5.95 10.37
C PRO A 27 20.38 4.69 10.95
N PHE A 28 19.81 3.52 10.73
CA PHE A 28 20.26 2.24 11.29
C PHE A 28 20.14 1.12 10.27
N THR A 29 20.89 0.04 10.46
CA THR A 29 20.89 -1.11 9.54
C THR A 29 20.29 -2.35 10.21
N PHE A 30 19.96 -3.38 9.40
CA PHE A 30 19.22 -4.57 9.80
C PHE A 30 19.82 -5.35 11.01
N GLY A 31 21.13 -5.24 11.23
CA GLY A 31 21.86 -5.97 12.27
C GLY A 31 22.01 -5.25 13.61
N SER A 32 21.39 -4.07 13.78
CA SER A 32 21.70 -3.17 14.92
C SER A 32 20.93 -3.51 16.20
N GLY A 33 20.01 -4.48 16.16
CA GLY A 33 19.22 -4.93 17.31
C GLY A 33 17.79 -5.35 16.94
N ALA A 34 17.09 -5.96 17.89
CA ALA A 34 15.76 -6.55 17.68
C ALA A 34 14.75 -5.56 17.09
N TYR A 35 14.76 -4.30 17.58
CA TYR A 35 13.91 -3.25 17.01
C TYR A 35 14.18 -3.04 15.51
N THR A 36 15.44 -2.82 15.14
CA THR A 36 15.80 -2.51 13.74
C THR A 36 15.43 -3.65 12.79
N SER A 37 15.57 -4.91 13.22
CA SER A 37 15.13 -6.06 12.45
C SER A 37 13.61 -6.07 12.26
N CYS A 38 12.84 -5.76 13.32
CA CYS A 38 11.38 -5.62 13.21
C CYS A 38 10.96 -4.44 12.32
N PHE A 39 11.65 -3.30 12.40
CA PHE A 39 11.44 -2.15 11.53
C PHE A 39 11.55 -2.54 10.07
N TYR A 40 12.67 -3.14 9.67
CA TYR A 40 12.87 -3.51 8.28
C TYR A 40 11.90 -4.60 7.83
N LEU A 41 11.59 -5.59 8.67
CA LEU A 41 10.60 -6.62 8.34
C LEU A 41 9.23 -5.98 8.02
N ILE A 42 8.71 -5.15 8.93
CA ILE A 42 7.39 -4.55 8.80
C ILE A 42 7.35 -3.57 7.63
N THR A 43 8.36 -2.71 7.49
CA THR A 43 8.41 -1.71 6.41
C THR A 43 8.58 -2.33 5.02
N ILE A 44 9.42 -3.36 4.87
CA ILE A 44 9.57 -4.08 3.60
C ILE A 44 8.30 -4.84 3.25
N MET A 45 7.67 -5.52 4.23
CA MET A 45 6.39 -6.17 3.98
C MET A 45 5.33 -5.16 3.54
N ASN A 46 5.23 -4.01 4.21
CA ASN A 46 4.32 -2.94 3.82
C ASN A 46 4.64 -2.42 2.40
N PHE A 47 5.92 -2.24 2.06
CA PHE A 47 6.36 -1.82 0.73
C PHE A 47 5.85 -2.76 -0.37
N ILE A 48 6.00 -4.07 -0.20
CA ILE A 48 5.50 -5.07 -1.16
C ILE A 48 3.98 -4.99 -1.30
N HIS A 49 3.26 -4.84 -0.19
CA HIS A 49 1.81 -4.73 -0.22
C HIS A 49 1.31 -3.43 -0.88
N ILE A 50 2.00 -2.31 -0.68
CA ILE A 50 1.71 -1.06 -1.39
C ILE A 50 2.03 -1.22 -2.88
N ALA A 51 3.12 -1.90 -3.26
CA ALA A 51 3.43 -2.18 -4.67
C ALA A 51 2.33 -3.01 -5.35
N LEU A 52 1.79 -4.03 -4.66
CA LEU A 52 0.61 -4.77 -5.12
C LEU A 52 -0.61 -3.85 -5.25
N THR A 53 -0.81 -2.93 -4.32
CA THR A 53 -1.91 -1.96 -4.35
C THR A 53 -1.80 -1.01 -5.53
N VAL A 54 -0.60 -0.57 -5.91
CA VAL A 54 -0.33 0.18 -7.15
C VAL A 54 -0.74 -0.62 -8.38
N PHE A 55 -0.36 -1.90 -8.43
CA PHE A 55 -0.71 -2.77 -9.56
C PHE A 55 -2.23 -3.00 -9.68
N ILE A 56 -2.88 -3.31 -8.57
CA ILE A 56 -4.34 -3.55 -8.50
C ILE A 56 -5.10 -2.27 -8.88
N SER A 57 -4.67 -1.11 -8.38
CA SER A 57 -5.34 0.17 -8.65
C SER A 57 -5.18 0.61 -10.11
N LEU A 58 -4.01 0.39 -10.72
CA LEU A 58 -3.80 0.57 -12.16
C LEU A 58 -4.75 -0.31 -12.99
N GLY A 59 -4.83 -1.60 -12.63
CA GLY A 59 -5.70 -2.56 -13.31
C GLY A 59 -7.17 -2.19 -13.19
N ASN A 60 -7.62 -1.80 -11.99
CA ASN A 60 -9.00 -1.37 -11.73
C ASN A 60 -9.33 -0.07 -12.47
N TRP A 61 -8.43 0.91 -12.46
CA TRP A 61 -8.61 2.15 -13.21
C TRP A 61 -8.73 1.86 -14.71
N ASN A 62 -7.85 1.04 -15.27
CA ASN A 62 -7.88 0.71 -16.69
C ASN A 62 -9.17 -0.02 -17.09
N ARG A 63 -9.60 -1.01 -16.30
CA ARG A 63 -10.87 -1.73 -16.53
C ARG A 63 -12.10 -0.83 -16.36
N SER A 64 -12.06 0.12 -15.42
CA SER A 64 -13.14 1.08 -15.19
C SER A 64 -13.33 2.04 -16.37
N ARG A 65 -12.24 2.47 -17.03
CA ARG A 65 -12.30 3.29 -18.26
C ARG A 65 -12.95 2.56 -19.42
N LEU A 66 -12.73 1.25 -19.52
CA LEU A 66 -13.35 0.38 -20.53
C LEU A 66 -14.80 0.02 -20.20
N GLY A 67 -15.32 0.44 -19.05
CA GLY A 67 -16.69 0.17 -18.64
C GLY A 67 -16.99 -1.31 -18.49
N LEU A 68 -16.02 -2.13 -18.08
CA LEU A 68 -16.16 -3.59 -17.97
C LEU A 68 -16.93 -4.04 -16.71
N TYR A 69 -17.10 -3.15 -15.73
CA TYR A 69 -17.88 -3.38 -14.51
C TYR A 69 -19.36 -3.07 -14.74
N LYS A 70 -20.05 -3.86 -15.57
CA LYS A 70 -21.46 -3.60 -15.96
C LYS A 70 -22.51 -4.36 -15.16
N ALA A 71 -22.18 -5.51 -14.59
CA ALA A 71 -23.16 -6.41 -13.98
C ALA A 71 -22.62 -7.16 -12.77
N ASP A 72 -21.32 -7.49 -12.76
CA ASP A 72 -20.69 -8.19 -11.65
C ASP A 72 -19.55 -7.35 -11.05
N HIS A 73 -19.70 -7.06 -9.76
CA HIS A 73 -18.87 -6.12 -9.00
C HIS A 73 -18.04 -6.81 -7.92
N TRP A 74 -18.11 -8.14 -7.79
CA TRP A 74 -17.41 -8.86 -6.71
C TRP A 74 -15.90 -8.58 -6.69
N HIS A 75 -15.29 -8.45 -7.89
CA HIS A 75 -13.88 -8.08 -8.05
C HIS A 75 -13.56 -6.69 -7.47
N VAL A 76 -14.50 -5.76 -7.54
CA VAL A 76 -14.35 -4.41 -6.99
C VAL A 76 -14.54 -4.45 -5.47
N ASP A 77 -15.46 -5.27 -4.98
CA ASP A 77 -15.73 -5.43 -3.55
C ASP A 77 -14.55 -6.05 -2.80
N ILE A 78 -13.91 -7.08 -3.36
CA ILE A 78 -12.71 -7.66 -2.74
C ILE A 78 -11.53 -6.68 -2.75
N VAL A 79 -11.42 -5.85 -3.78
CA VAL A 79 -10.41 -4.78 -3.83
C VAL A 79 -10.71 -3.73 -2.77
N ASN A 80 -11.97 -3.42 -2.47
CA ASN A 80 -12.33 -2.52 -1.36
C ASN A 80 -11.88 -3.09 0.00
N VAL A 81 -12.14 -4.38 0.26
CA VAL A 81 -11.66 -5.06 1.47
C VAL A 81 -10.13 -5.00 1.55
N TRP A 82 -9.43 -5.22 0.44
CA TRP A 82 -7.98 -5.06 0.36
C TRP A 82 -7.53 -3.65 0.75
N TRP A 83 -8.18 -2.59 0.23
CA TRP A 83 -7.85 -1.20 0.58
C TRP A 83 -8.03 -0.89 2.06
N ILE A 84 -9.11 -1.38 2.67
CA ILE A 84 -9.34 -1.24 4.11
C ILE A 84 -8.22 -1.93 4.88
N TRP A 85 -7.89 -3.17 4.51
CA TRP A 85 -6.79 -3.92 5.12
C TRP A 85 -5.45 -3.19 5.00
N MET A 86 -5.12 -2.67 3.81
CA MET A 86 -3.90 -1.90 3.58
C MET A 86 -3.79 -0.68 4.49
N THR A 87 -4.89 0.03 4.67
CA THR A 87 -4.93 1.23 5.51
C THR A 87 -4.74 0.87 6.98
N VAL A 88 -5.48 -0.13 7.46
CA VAL A 88 -5.42 -0.59 8.86
C VAL A 88 -4.06 -1.19 9.19
N SER A 89 -3.53 -2.08 8.33
CA SER A 89 -2.21 -2.70 8.54
C SER A 89 -1.07 -1.69 8.50
N SER A 90 -1.10 -0.71 7.58
CA SER A 90 -0.10 0.36 7.52
C SER A 90 -0.13 1.22 8.79
N LEU A 91 -1.32 1.55 9.31
CA LEU A 91 -1.49 2.29 10.55
C LEU A 91 -0.95 1.51 11.75
N LEU A 92 -1.29 0.23 11.86
CA LEU A 92 -0.81 -0.65 12.94
C LEU A 92 0.71 -0.83 12.86
N GLY A 93 1.28 -0.96 11.66
CA GLY A 93 2.72 -1.01 11.44
C GLY A 93 3.42 0.27 11.87
N ALA A 94 2.89 1.44 11.48
CA ALA A 94 3.41 2.73 11.89
C ALA A 94 3.34 2.92 13.41
N PHE A 95 2.24 2.49 14.05
CA PHE A 95 2.08 2.54 15.51
C PHE A 95 3.08 1.62 16.21
N ALA A 96 3.23 0.37 15.76
CA ALA A 96 4.17 -0.60 16.33
C ALA A 96 5.64 -0.16 16.19
N LEU A 97 5.95 0.63 15.17
CA LEU A 97 7.26 1.20 14.91
C LEU A 97 7.41 2.64 15.40
N SER A 98 6.44 3.18 16.14
CA SER A 98 6.55 4.52 16.70
C SER A 98 7.51 4.47 17.91
N PHE A 99 8.59 5.24 17.84
CA PHE A 99 9.50 5.48 18.96
C PHE A 99 9.23 6.88 19.49
N THR A 100 9.23 6.99 20.81
CA THR A 100 9.28 8.28 21.50
C THR A 100 10.73 8.72 21.62
#